data_AF-A0A7V9NSJ1-F1
#
_entry.id   AF-A0A7V9NSJ1-F1
#
_cell.length_a   1.000
_cell.length_b   1.000
_cell.length_c   1.000
_cell.angle_alpha   90.00
_cell.angle_beta   90.00
_cell.angle_gamma   90.00
#
_symmetry.space_group_name_H-M   'P 1'
#
loop_
_entity.id
_entity.type
_entity.pdbx_description
1 polymer ?
#
loop_
_entity_poly.entity_id
_entity_poly.type
_entity_poly.pdbx_seq_one_letter_code
_entity_poly.pdbx_strand_id
1 'polypeptide(L)'
;MRAALGRHPVLAAVLGTALVGFGAFGLATGSELTVSYLLIVGVGAIGVGVADARVSFTTLALCGLASWGVGHLAGGIIKLDGDRILYNALLPGRIHFDNVVHFVGFGSAGLAAWEALRRHVTDTLSPRGIWFTVWLFAMGVGAFNEVIEFAITHIVEETQIGGFENTGRDLVANMLGGAAAGVIAARRRVST
;
A
#
# COMPACT_ATOMS: atom_id res chain seq x y z
N MET A 1 -19.54 -7.63 9.36
CA MET A 1 -19.03 -7.53 7.97
C MET A 1 -19.87 -6.63 7.06
N ARG A 2 -21.22 -6.73 7.03
CA ARG A 2 -22.09 -5.87 6.18
C ARG A 2 -21.91 -4.35 6.37
N ALA A 3 -21.48 -3.90 7.56
CA ALA A 3 -21.30 -2.47 7.85
C ALA A 3 -20.03 -1.83 7.23
N ALA A 4 -18.99 -2.61 6.91
CA ALA A 4 -17.72 -2.08 6.42
C ALA A 4 -17.79 -1.67 4.93
N LEU A 5 -18.31 -2.56 4.08
CA LEU A 5 -18.40 -2.32 2.63
C LEU A 5 -19.51 -1.33 2.24
N GLY A 6 -20.47 -1.07 3.14
CA GLY A 6 -21.62 -0.22 2.86
C GLY A 6 -21.32 1.27 2.76
N ARG A 7 -20.20 1.74 3.31
CA ARG A 7 -19.83 3.16 3.31
C ARG A 7 -19.18 3.64 2.02
N HIS A 8 -18.45 2.77 1.35
CA HIS A 8 -17.67 3.09 0.16
C HIS A 8 -17.90 2.05 -0.94
N PRO A 9 -19.16 1.92 -1.44
CA PRO A 9 -19.52 0.86 -2.38
C PRO A 9 -18.73 0.93 -3.70
N VAL A 10 -18.37 2.13 -4.14
CA VAL A 10 -17.55 2.32 -5.35
C VAL A 10 -16.13 1.78 -5.15
N LEU A 11 -15.48 2.04 -4.01
CA LEU A 11 -14.13 1.53 -3.74
C LEU A 11 -14.13 0.01 -3.56
N ALA A 12 -15.16 -0.53 -2.90
CA ALA A 12 -15.37 -1.96 -2.81
C ALA A 12 -15.55 -2.59 -4.19
N ALA A 13 -16.33 -1.97 -5.07
CA ALA A 13 -16.53 -2.45 -6.44
C ALA A 13 -15.24 -2.38 -7.27
N VAL A 14 -14.45 -1.30 -7.13
CA VAL A 14 -13.15 -1.15 -7.82
C VAL A 14 -12.20 -2.25 -7.38
N LEU A 15 -12.02 -2.48 -6.07
CA LEU A 15 -11.13 -3.54 -5.57
C LEU A 15 -11.64 -4.93 -5.92
N GLY A 16 -12.95 -5.18 -5.82
CA GLY A 16 -13.54 -6.45 -6.23
C GLY A 16 -13.34 -6.72 -7.73
N THR A 17 -13.53 -5.70 -8.57
CA THR A 17 -13.28 -5.79 -10.01
C THR A 17 -11.80 -6.01 -10.30
N ALA A 18 -10.90 -5.36 -9.57
CA ALA A 18 -9.47 -5.57 -9.72
C ALA A 18 -9.07 -7.00 -9.35
N LEU A 19 -9.53 -7.53 -8.21
CA LEU A 19 -9.25 -8.92 -7.80
C LEU A 19 -9.74 -9.93 -8.84
N VAL A 20 -10.99 -9.78 -9.32
CA VAL A 20 -11.55 -10.67 -10.35
C VAL A 20 -10.81 -10.51 -11.68
N GLY A 21 -10.57 -9.27 -12.11
CA GLY A 21 -9.91 -8.96 -13.38
C GLY A 21 -8.46 -9.47 -13.43
N PHE A 22 -7.67 -9.18 -12.41
CA PHE A 22 -6.30 -9.68 -12.30
C PHE A 22 -6.24 -11.19 -12.08
N GLY A 23 -7.22 -11.78 -11.37
CA GLY A 23 -7.32 -13.23 -11.27
C GLY A 23 -7.58 -13.90 -12.62
N ALA A 24 -8.56 -13.40 -13.38
CA ALA A 24 -8.85 -13.90 -14.72
C ALA A 24 -7.66 -13.69 -15.68
N PHE A 25 -7.02 -12.53 -15.63
CA PHE A 25 -5.83 -12.23 -16.41
C PHE A 25 -4.66 -13.15 -16.07
N GLY A 26 -4.38 -13.35 -14.78
CA GLY A 26 -3.30 -14.20 -14.30
C GLY A 26 -3.49 -15.66 -14.72
N LEU A 27 -4.73 -16.18 -14.66
CA LEU A 27 -5.07 -17.49 -15.18
C LEU A 27 -4.89 -17.58 -16.71
N ALA A 28 -5.34 -16.58 -17.46
CA ALA A 28 -5.22 -16.54 -18.92
C ALA A 28 -3.76 -16.44 -19.41
N THR A 29 -2.87 -15.88 -18.60
CA THR A 29 -1.46 -15.66 -18.93
C THR A 29 -0.51 -16.68 -18.28
N GLY A 30 -1.04 -17.63 -17.49
CA GLY A 30 -0.22 -18.62 -16.79
C GLY A 30 0.74 -17.97 -15.77
N SER A 31 0.29 -16.94 -15.06
CA SER A 31 1.10 -16.28 -14.03
C SER A 31 1.06 -17.07 -12.72
N GLU A 32 2.19 -17.66 -12.34
CA GLU A 32 2.32 -18.52 -11.15
C GLU A 32 2.10 -17.75 -9.84
N LEU A 33 2.37 -16.44 -9.85
CA LEU A 33 2.22 -15.56 -8.70
C LEU A 33 0.76 -15.11 -8.46
N THR A 34 -0.17 -15.44 -9.36
CA THR A 34 -1.57 -14.99 -9.30
C THR A 34 -2.22 -15.28 -7.95
N VAL A 35 -2.11 -16.53 -7.47
CA VAL A 35 -2.77 -16.93 -6.21
C VAL A 35 -2.19 -16.16 -5.03
N SER A 36 -0.86 -16.05 -4.94
CA SER A 36 -0.17 -15.35 -3.85
C SER A 36 -0.60 -13.89 -3.77
N TYR A 37 -0.64 -13.17 -4.89
CA TYR A 37 -1.02 -11.76 -4.91
C TYR A 37 -2.52 -11.54 -4.66
N LEU A 38 -3.39 -12.41 -5.16
CA LEU A 38 -4.83 -12.36 -4.82
C LEU A 38 -5.05 -12.58 -3.32
N LEU A 39 -4.31 -13.51 -2.70
CA LEU A 39 -4.40 -13.76 -1.27
C LEU A 39 -3.90 -12.58 -0.45
N ILE A 40 -2.71 -12.05 -0.75
CA ILE A 40 -2.13 -10.91 -0.03
C ILE A 40 -3.06 -9.69 -0.10
N VAL A 41 -3.49 -9.32 -1.31
CA VAL A 41 -4.35 -8.14 -1.51
C VAL A 41 -5.75 -8.37 -0.96
N GLY A 42 -6.31 -9.58 -1.11
CA GLY A 42 -7.61 -9.94 -0.57
C GLY A 42 -7.65 -9.89 0.96
N VAL A 43 -6.66 -10.48 1.63
CA VAL A 43 -6.52 -10.44 3.09
C VAL A 43 -6.29 -9.01 3.56
N GLY A 44 -5.43 -8.25 2.88
CA GLY A 44 -5.21 -6.83 3.17
C GLY A 44 -6.49 -6.01 3.05
N ALA A 45 -7.26 -6.18 1.98
CA ALA A 45 -8.54 -5.49 1.78
C ALA A 45 -9.57 -5.82 2.86
N ILE A 46 -9.65 -7.09 3.30
CA ILE A 46 -10.49 -7.49 4.44
C ILE A 46 -10.04 -6.79 5.72
N GLY A 47 -8.72 -6.79 6.01
CA GLY A 47 -8.15 -6.12 7.18
C GLY A 47 -8.47 -4.62 7.21
N VAL A 48 -8.28 -3.94 6.07
CA VAL A 48 -8.63 -2.52 5.90
C VAL A 48 -10.13 -2.30 6.13
N GLY A 49 -11.01 -3.14 5.57
CA GLY A 49 -12.46 -3.04 5.78
C GLY A 49 -12.86 -3.22 7.25
N VAL A 50 -12.25 -4.16 7.96
CA VAL A 50 -12.49 -4.35 9.41
C VAL A 50 -12.03 -3.14 10.22
N ALA A 51 -10.86 -2.58 9.88
CA ALA A 51 -10.33 -1.38 10.53
C ALA A 51 -11.20 -0.15 10.23
N ASP A 52 -11.65 0.04 8.99
CA ASP A 52 -12.51 1.14 8.57
C ASP A 52 -13.84 1.16 9.32
N ALA A 53 -14.44 -0.02 9.55
CA ALA A 53 -15.67 -0.12 10.35
C ALA A 53 -15.52 0.41 11.79
N ARG A 54 -14.30 0.52 12.30
CA ARG A 54 -14.00 1.04 13.64
C ARG A 54 -13.43 2.46 13.62
N VAL A 55 -12.63 2.79 12.62
CA VAL A 55 -11.88 4.06 12.54
C VAL A 55 -12.61 5.10 11.71
N SER A 56 -13.38 4.69 10.70
CA SER A 56 -14.00 5.60 9.71
C SER A 56 -12.95 6.37 8.90
N PHE A 57 -12.10 5.65 8.17
CA PHE A 57 -11.02 6.24 7.39
C PHE A 57 -11.56 7.24 6.36
N THR A 58 -10.73 8.23 6.02
CA THR A 58 -11.08 9.18 4.98
C THR A 58 -11.04 8.51 3.61
N THR A 59 -11.88 8.99 2.68
CA THR A 59 -11.87 8.53 1.29
C THR A 59 -10.48 8.64 0.67
N LEU A 60 -9.66 9.64 1.05
CA LEU A 60 -8.29 9.74 0.56
C LEU A 60 -7.45 8.54 1.00
N ALA A 61 -7.47 8.20 2.28
CA ALA A 61 -6.72 7.05 2.80
C ALA A 61 -7.17 5.75 2.12
N LEU A 62 -8.49 5.56 1.99
CA LEU A 62 -9.06 4.38 1.33
C LEU A 62 -8.73 4.31 -0.17
N CYS A 63 -8.78 5.43 -0.90
CA CYS A 63 -8.36 5.47 -2.30
C CYS A 63 -6.87 5.12 -2.43
N GLY A 64 -6.02 5.65 -1.56
CA GLY A 64 -4.59 5.38 -1.57
C GLY A 64 -4.26 3.91 -1.27
N LEU A 65 -4.89 3.33 -0.24
CA LEU A 65 -4.78 1.91 0.09
C LEU A 65 -5.34 1.00 -1.02
N ALA A 66 -6.43 1.42 -1.69
CA ALA A 66 -6.98 0.68 -2.81
C ALA A 66 -6.03 0.71 -4.02
N SER A 67 -5.49 1.89 -4.36
CA SER A 67 -4.45 2.03 -5.40
C SER A 67 -3.22 1.21 -5.08
N TRP A 68 -2.83 1.11 -3.81
CA TRP A 68 -1.74 0.26 -3.36
C TRP A 68 -2.03 -1.22 -3.63
N GLY A 69 -3.21 -1.71 -3.23
CA GLY A 69 -3.64 -3.08 -3.51
C GLY A 69 -3.70 -3.40 -5.00
N VAL A 70 -4.24 -2.49 -5.83
CA VAL A 70 -4.24 -2.63 -7.29
C VAL A 70 -2.83 -2.64 -7.86
N GLY A 71 -1.95 -1.77 -7.35
CA GLY A 71 -0.54 -1.73 -7.69
C GLY A 71 0.17 -3.05 -7.39
N HIS A 72 -0.11 -3.67 -6.24
CA HIS A 72 0.41 -5.00 -5.90
C HIS A 72 -0.08 -6.09 -6.87
N LEU A 73 -1.38 -6.13 -7.18
CA LEU A 73 -1.92 -7.08 -8.16
C LEU A 73 -1.24 -6.92 -9.52
N ALA A 74 -1.13 -5.67 -10.01
CA ALA A 74 -0.49 -5.38 -11.29
C ALA A 74 1.00 -5.76 -11.26
N GLY A 75 1.72 -5.31 -10.24
CA GLY A 75 3.15 -5.52 -10.04
C GLY A 75 3.53 -6.99 -10.04
N GLY A 76 2.76 -7.81 -9.34
CA GLY A 76 3.02 -9.23 -9.14
C GLY A 76 2.55 -10.14 -10.26
N ILE A 77 1.43 -9.79 -10.93
CA ILE A 77 0.75 -10.71 -11.86
C ILE A 77 1.17 -10.44 -13.31
N ILE A 78 1.41 -9.18 -13.68
CA ILE A 78 1.79 -8.82 -15.05
C ILE A 78 3.25 -9.21 -15.27
N LYS A 79 3.45 -10.25 -16.10
CA LYS A 79 4.76 -10.66 -16.61
C LYS A 79 5.26 -9.67 -17.67
N LEU A 80 6.56 -9.44 -17.66
CA LEU A 80 7.31 -8.72 -18.70
C LEU A 80 8.17 -9.73 -19.48
N ASP A 81 9.08 -9.24 -20.32
CA ASP A 81 10.02 -10.10 -21.04
C ASP A 81 10.95 -10.86 -20.08
N GLY A 82 11.15 -12.15 -20.35
CA GLY A 82 11.91 -13.07 -19.49
C GLY A 82 11.17 -13.40 -18.19
N ASP A 83 11.90 -13.56 -17.09
CA ASP A 83 11.34 -13.89 -15.77
C ASP A 83 10.91 -12.63 -14.98
N ARG A 84 10.92 -11.46 -15.63
CA ARG A 84 10.61 -10.19 -14.99
C ARG A 84 9.10 -10.00 -14.84
N ILE A 85 8.73 -9.28 -13.79
CA ILE A 85 7.35 -8.84 -13.54
C ILE A 85 7.28 -7.32 -13.53
N LEU A 86 6.06 -6.76 -13.50
CA LEU A 86 5.85 -5.32 -13.61
C LEU A 86 6.58 -4.53 -12.51
N TYR A 87 6.84 -5.12 -11.34
CA TYR A 87 7.71 -4.50 -10.32
C TYR A 87 9.09 -4.12 -10.86
N ASN A 88 9.67 -4.94 -11.73
CA ASN A 88 10.98 -4.69 -12.31
C ASN A 88 10.93 -3.64 -13.43
N ALA A 89 9.75 -3.12 -13.82
CA ALA A 89 9.64 -2.11 -14.87
C ALA A 89 10.30 -0.79 -14.44
N LEU A 90 11.08 -0.22 -15.36
CA LEU A 90 11.62 1.13 -15.22
C LEU A 90 10.67 2.13 -15.89
N LEU A 91 10.21 3.07 -15.09
CA LEU A 91 9.42 4.22 -15.53
C LEU A 91 10.35 5.37 -15.95
N PRO A 92 9.82 6.40 -16.64
CA PRO A 92 10.60 7.60 -16.95
C PRO A 92 11.30 8.18 -15.71
N GLY A 93 12.56 8.57 -15.86
CA GLY A 93 13.39 9.03 -14.74
C GLY A 93 14.10 7.91 -13.96
N ARG A 94 14.10 6.67 -14.48
CA ARG A 94 14.75 5.50 -13.84
C ARG A 94 14.14 5.13 -12.49
N ILE A 95 12.85 5.40 -12.32
CA ILE A 95 12.09 5.04 -11.13
C ILE A 95 11.51 3.65 -11.37
N HIS A 96 11.69 2.71 -10.43
CA HIS A 96 11.03 1.42 -10.54
C HIS A 96 9.54 1.56 -10.26
N PHE A 97 8.71 0.79 -10.97
CA PHE A 97 7.28 0.72 -10.69
C PHE A 97 7.01 0.43 -9.20
N ASP A 98 7.81 -0.46 -8.62
CA ASP A 98 7.76 -0.81 -7.20
C ASP A 98 7.86 0.41 -6.28
N ASN A 99 8.80 1.31 -6.57
CA ASN A 99 8.99 2.53 -5.77
C ASN A 99 7.75 3.45 -5.82
N VAL A 100 6.98 3.44 -6.92
CA VAL A 100 5.71 4.19 -6.99
C VAL A 100 4.64 3.54 -6.13
N VAL A 101 4.55 2.20 -6.17
CA VAL A 101 3.65 1.41 -5.32
C VAL A 101 3.96 1.65 -3.84
N HIS A 102 5.23 1.66 -3.47
CA HIS A 102 5.72 1.97 -2.12
C HIS A 102 5.40 3.40 -1.69
N PHE A 103 5.68 4.39 -2.54
CA PHE A 103 5.37 5.79 -2.26
C PHE A 103 3.88 5.99 -1.93
N VAL A 104 2.99 5.48 -2.79
CA VAL A 104 1.54 5.61 -2.60
C VAL A 104 1.08 4.78 -1.41
N GLY A 105 1.56 3.54 -1.31
CA GLY A 105 1.16 2.56 -0.32
C GLY A 105 1.48 2.99 1.10
N PHE A 106 2.75 3.22 1.39
CA PHE A 106 3.17 3.53 2.75
C PHE A 106 2.82 4.96 3.17
N GLY A 107 2.73 5.91 2.23
CA GLY A 107 2.11 7.21 2.51
C GLY A 107 0.65 7.05 2.97
N SER A 108 -0.13 6.23 2.27
CA SER A 108 -1.54 5.97 2.61
C SER A 108 -1.69 5.17 3.89
N ALA A 109 -0.82 4.19 4.13
CA ALA A 109 -0.79 3.42 5.37
C ALA A 109 -0.41 4.29 6.57
N GLY A 110 0.56 5.20 6.42
CA GLY A 110 0.90 6.19 7.45
C GLY A 110 -0.26 7.13 7.77
N LEU A 111 -0.99 7.59 6.75
CA LEU A 111 -2.20 8.40 6.93
C LEU A 111 -3.30 7.62 7.65
N ALA A 112 -3.55 6.37 7.26
CA ALA A 112 -4.53 5.50 7.91
C ALA A 112 -4.16 5.21 9.37
N ALA A 113 -2.88 4.94 9.66
CA ALA A 113 -2.38 4.76 11.02
C ALA A 113 -2.59 6.03 11.86
N TRP A 114 -2.35 7.21 11.30
CA TRP A 114 -2.66 8.47 11.95
C TRP A 114 -4.16 8.65 12.18
N GLU A 115 -5.02 8.29 11.24
CA GLU A 115 -6.48 8.35 11.43
C GLU A 115 -6.98 7.39 12.52
N ALA A 116 -6.33 6.25 12.68
CA ALA A 116 -6.59 5.33 13.79
C ALA A 116 -6.09 5.87 15.13
N LEU A 117 -4.94 6.54 15.15
CA LEU A 117 -4.37 7.13 16.37
C LEU A 117 -5.10 8.40 16.80
N ARG A 118 -5.48 9.28 15.86
CA ARG A 118 -5.93 10.65 16.16
C ARG A 118 -7.16 10.71 17.07
N ARG A 119 -7.99 9.67 17.05
CA ARG A 119 -9.16 9.51 17.95
C ARG A 119 -8.79 9.29 19.43
N HIS A 120 -7.51 9.07 19.72
CA HIS A 120 -7.00 8.78 21.07
C HIS A 120 -6.00 9.82 21.58
N VAL A 121 -5.66 10.82 20.77
CA VAL A 121 -4.72 11.90 21.14
C VAL A 121 -5.46 13.22 21.24
N THR A 122 -4.97 14.12 22.09
CA THR A 122 -5.60 15.42 22.34
C THR A 122 -5.41 16.38 21.18
N ASP A 123 -6.32 17.35 21.04
CA ASP A 123 -6.29 18.42 20.03
C ASP A 123 -5.16 19.46 20.23
N THR A 124 -4.06 19.09 20.87
CA THR A 124 -2.91 19.95 21.15
C THR A 124 -1.71 19.68 20.23
N LEU A 125 -1.76 18.63 19.39
CA LEU A 125 -0.64 18.28 18.51
C LEU A 125 -0.41 19.33 17.41
N SER A 126 0.74 20.01 17.43
CA SER A 126 1.11 20.96 16.38
C SER A 126 1.10 20.31 14.98
N PRO A 127 0.89 21.08 13.88
CA PRO A 127 0.98 20.54 12.53
C PRO A 127 2.30 19.82 12.24
N ARG A 128 3.41 20.26 12.82
CA ARG A 128 4.71 19.59 12.72
C ARG A 128 4.71 18.23 13.43
N GLY A 129 4.07 18.14 14.60
CA GLY A 129 3.89 16.88 15.33
C GLY A 129 3.10 15.87 14.51
N ILE A 130 1.97 16.30 13.92
CA ILE A 130 1.15 15.45 13.03
C ILE A 130 1.96 14.97 11.83
N TRP A 131 2.67 15.88 11.16
CA TRP A 131 3.51 15.55 10.02
C TRP A 131 4.51 14.45 10.38
N PHE A 132 5.23 14.64 11.49
CA PHE A 132 6.26 13.72 11.94
C PHE A 132 5.68 12.36 12.35
N THR A 133 4.53 12.33 13.03
CA THR A 133 3.84 11.10 13.40
C THR A 133 3.43 10.29 12.17
N VAL A 134 2.81 10.92 11.17
CA VAL A 134 2.42 10.24 9.92
C VAL A 134 3.64 9.71 9.18
N TRP A 135 4.70 10.52 9.11
CA TRP A 135 5.95 10.13 8.45
C TRP A 135 6.60 8.92 9.12
N LEU A 136 6.68 8.91 10.46
CA LEU A 136 7.20 7.75 11.19
C LEU A 136 6.31 6.51 11.07
N PHE A 137 4.99 6.66 11.03
CA PHE A 137 4.10 5.52 10.76
C PHE A 137 4.31 4.95 9.37
N ALA A 138 4.42 5.79 8.34
CA ALA A 138 4.73 5.34 6.99
C ALA A 138 6.06 4.57 6.95
N MET A 139 7.11 5.10 7.60
CA MET A 139 8.41 4.43 7.70
C MET A 139 8.34 3.11 8.47
N GLY A 140 7.60 3.06 9.59
CA GLY A 140 7.46 1.85 10.39
C GLY A 140 6.70 0.74 9.68
N VAL A 141 5.59 1.06 9.01
CA VAL A 141 4.84 0.09 8.19
C VAL A 141 5.67 -0.34 6.99
N GLY A 142 6.40 0.59 6.36
CA GLY A 142 7.34 0.32 5.27
C GLY A 142 8.44 -0.66 5.67
N ALA A 143 9.15 -0.37 6.75
CA ALA A 143 10.19 -1.26 7.26
C ALA A 143 9.65 -2.64 7.65
N PHE A 144 8.43 -2.72 8.20
CA PHE A 144 7.80 -4.00 8.49
C PHE A 144 7.51 -4.80 7.21
N ASN A 145 7.11 -4.13 6.11
CA ASN A 145 6.96 -4.78 4.81
C ASN A 145 8.30 -5.33 4.30
N GLU A 146 9.39 -4.56 4.37
CA GLU A 146 10.72 -5.02 3.98
C GLU A 146 11.17 -6.27 4.78
N VAL A 147 10.81 -6.34 6.06
CA VAL A 147 11.08 -7.52 6.89
C VAL A 147 10.29 -8.74 6.39
N ILE A 148 9.03 -8.55 5.97
CA ILE A 148 8.22 -9.62 5.38
C ILE A 148 8.82 -10.07 4.04
N GLU A 149 9.20 -9.14 3.17
CA GLU A 149 9.80 -9.46 1.89
C GLU A 149 11.13 -10.19 2.07
N PHE A 150 11.99 -9.72 2.97
CA PHE A 150 13.21 -10.41 3.35
C PHE A 150 12.94 -11.83 3.87
N ALA A 151 11.89 -12.04 4.66
CA ALA A 151 11.52 -13.39 5.11
C ALA A 151 11.06 -14.27 3.94
N ILE A 152 10.32 -13.72 2.96
CA ILE A 152 9.85 -14.45 1.78
C ILE A 152 11.02 -14.88 0.89
N THR A 153 12.08 -14.07 0.75
CA THR A 153 13.28 -14.44 -0.04
C THR A 153 14.02 -15.67 0.50
N HIS A 154 13.78 -16.06 1.76
CA HIS A 154 14.35 -17.26 2.37
C HIS A 154 13.47 -18.51 2.20
N ILE A 155 12.24 -18.35 1.72
CA ILE A 155 11.25 -19.43 1.57
C ILE A 155 11.01 -19.73 0.09
N VAL A 156 11.17 -18.73 -0.78
CA VAL A 156 10.94 -18.82 -2.22
C VAL A 156 12.28 -18.62 -2.93
N GLU A 157 12.76 -19.64 -3.63
CA GLU A 157 14.11 -19.67 -4.25
C GLU A 157 14.31 -18.61 -5.34
N GLU A 158 13.22 -18.12 -5.97
CA GLU A 158 13.24 -17.07 -6.99
C GLU A 158 12.28 -15.92 -6.65
N THR A 159 12.68 -15.04 -5.73
CA THR A 159 11.95 -13.78 -5.52
C THR A 159 12.48 -12.69 -6.43
N GLN A 160 11.61 -12.12 -7.28
CA GLN A 160 11.89 -10.94 -8.11
C GLN A 160 11.84 -9.61 -7.32
N ILE A 161 11.77 -9.69 -5.98
CA ILE A 161 11.66 -8.59 -5.01
C ILE A 161 12.67 -8.78 -3.87
N GLY A 162 13.11 -7.68 -3.26
CA GLY A 162 14.08 -7.68 -2.15
C GLY A 162 15.56 -7.53 -2.58
N GLY A 163 16.47 -7.70 -1.62
CA GLY A 163 17.89 -7.42 -1.77
C GLY A 163 18.27 -5.99 -1.35
N PHE A 164 19.54 -5.78 -0.98
CA PHE A 164 19.98 -4.53 -0.33
C PHE A 164 19.63 -3.27 -1.13
N GLU A 165 19.85 -3.29 -2.45
CA GLU A 165 19.57 -2.13 -3.29
C GLU A 165 18.07 -1.89 -3.49
N ASN A 166 17.26 -2.96 -3.58
CA ASN A 166 15.80 -2.82 -3.70
C ASN A 166 15.23 -2.23 -2.41
N THR A 167 15.48 -2.90 -1.29
CA THR A 167 15.05 -2.45 0.04
C THR A 167 15.51 -1.02 0.33
N GLY A 168 16.74 -0.66 -0.07
CA GLY A 168 17.21 0.72 0.05
C GLY A 168 16.35 1.73 -0.73
N ARG A 169 16.04 1.44 -2.00
CA ARG A 169 15.17 2.29 -2.84
C ARG A 169 13.74 2.33 -2.31
N ASP A 170 13.23 1.22 -1.81
CA ASP A 170 11.89 1.10 -1.27
C ASP A 170 11.72 1.90 0.02
N LEU A 171 12.69 1.85 0.93
CA LEU A 171 12.70 2.71 2.11
C LEU A 171 12.77 4.20 1.75
N VAL A 172 13.48 4.58 0.68
CA VAL A 172 13.47 5.96 0.18
C VAL A 172 12.09 6.34 -0.37
N ALA A 173 11.44 5.46 -1.11
CA ALA A 173 10.07 5.68 -1.59
C ALA A 173 9.07 5.82 -0.43
N ASN A 174 9.17 4.96 0.58
CA ASN A 174 8.37 5.01 1.81
C ASN A 174 8.55 6.35 2.53
N MET A 175 9.80 6.81 2.63
CA MET A 175 10.15 8.09 3.26
C MET A 175 9.49 9.27 2.55
N LEU A 176 9.57 9.31 1.22
CA LEU A 176 8.99 10.39 0.42
C LEU A 176 7.45 10.35 0.45
N GLY A 177 6.86 9.16 0.35
CA GLY A 177 5.41 8.95 0.43
C GLY A 177 4.85 9.35 1.79
N GLY A 178 5.52 8.94 2.86
CA GLY A 178 5.21 9.34 4.23
C GLY A 178 5.30 10.85 4.44
N ALA A 179 6.33 11.49 3.87
CA ALA A 179 6.51 12.95 4.00
C ALA A 179 5.38 13.71 3.30
N ALA A 180 4.97 13.26 2.10
CA ALA A 180 3.84 13.84 1.37
C ALA A 180 2.52 13.64 2.13
N ALA A 181 2.25 12.42 2.61
CA ALA A 181 1.07 12.12 3.42
C ALA A 181 1.04 12.94 4.72
N GLY A 182 2.19 13.13 5.37
CA GLY A 182 2.33 13.98 6.55
C GLY A 182 1.94 15.43 6.27
N VAL A 183 2.31 15.98 5.11
CA VAL A 183 1.93 17.35 4.72
C VAL A 183 0.41 17.45 4.56
N ILE A 184 -0.20 16.46 3.91
CA ILE A 184 -1.65 16.39 3.73
C ILE A 184 -2.37 16.33 5.09
N ALA A 185 -1.92 15.46 6.00
CA ALA A 185 -2.51 15.31 7.33
C ALA A 185 -2.38 16.60 8.16
N ALA A 186 -1.20 17.21 8.16
CA ALA A 186 -0.93 18.44 8.90
C ALA A 186 -1.79 19.61 8.41
N ARG A 187 -2.02 19.73 7.09
CA ARG A 187 -2.86 20.79 6.51
C ARG A 187 -4.35 20.61 6.81
N ARG A 188 -4.86 19.38 6.75
CA ARG A 188 -6.28 19.08 7.02
C ARG A 188 -6.72 19.41 8.45
N ARG A 189 -5.77 19.46 9.38
CA ARG A 189 -5.99 19.84 10.77
C ARG A 189 -6.05 21.35 11.00
N VAL A 190 -5.57 22.16 10.05
CA VAL A 190 -5.67 23.63 10.11
C VAL A 190 -7.04 24.12 9.60
N SER A 191 -7.78 23.27 8.87
CA SER A 191 -9.05 23.60 8.22
C SER A 191 -10.31 23.16 9.00
N THR A 192 -10.16 22.66 10.22
CA THR A 192 -11.26 22.30 11.14
C THR A 192 -11.14 23.12 12.41
#